data_AF-A0A351D1A9-F1
#
_entry.id   AF-A0A351D1A9-F1
#
_cell.length_a   1.000
_cell.length_b   1.000
_cell.length_c   1.000
_cell.angle_alpha   90.00
_cell.angle_beta   90.00
_cell.angle_gamma   90.00
#
_symmetry.space_group_name_H-M   'P 1'
#
loop_
_entity.id
_entity.type
_entity.pdbx_description
1 polymer ?
#
loop_
_entity_poly.entity_id
_entity_poly.type
_entity_poly.pdbx_seq_one_letter_code
_entity_poly.pdbx_strand_id
1 'polypeptide(L)' 'MTGPQGAALAEAQRTGLTVLLENGDRVQPISLGDDDPDNHVVACLAETSAAVSVNVISGLFHDPGDDANPETSVQVVPSL' A
#
# COMPACT_ATOMS: atom_id res chain seq x y z
N MET A 1 -13.05 3.70 -6.58
CA MET A 1 -12.10 3.62 -5.45
C MET A 1 -11.33 4.91 -5.47
N THR A 2 -11.45 5.70 -4.42
CA THR A 2 -10.86 7.04 -4.30
C THR A 2 -9.99 7.00 -3.06
N GLY A 3 -8.69 7.11 -3.23
CA GLY A 3 -7.65 7.26 -2.22
C GLY A 3 -7.70 8.61 -1.48
N PRO A 4 -6.57 9.01 -0.86
CA PRO A 4 -6.51 10.18 -0.01
C PRO A 4 -7.08 11.45 -0.67
N GLN A 5 -7.95 12.18 0.04
CA GLN A 5 -8.67 13.36 -0.49
C GLN A 5 -9.51 13.10 -1.76
N GLY A 6 -9.92 11.87 -2.03
CA GLY A 6 -10.65 11.54 -3.24
C GLY A 6 -9.76 11.21 -4.45
N ALA A 7 -8.43 11.20 -4.29
CA ALA A 7 -7.49 10.95 -5.38
C ALA A 7 -7.59 9.50 -5.86
N ALA A 8 -7.75 9.24 -7.17
CA ALA A 8 -7.87 7.86 -7.65
C ALA A 8 -6.62 7.02 -7.32
N LEU A 9 -6.80 5.88 -6.66
CA LEU A 9 -5.76 4.86 -6.55
C LEU A 9 -5.55 4.26 -7.95
N ALA A 10 -4.42 4.57 -8.58
CA ALA A 10 -4.11 4.18 -9.95
C ALA A 10 -2.95 3.18 -10.02
N GLU A 11 -2.61 2.77 -11.24
CA GLU A 11 -1.55 1.80 -11.52
C GLU A 11 -0.19 2.23 -10.94
N ALA A 12 0.09 3.54 -10.89
CA ALA A 12 1.32 4.04 -10.28
C ALA A 12 1.38 3.71 -8.79
N GLN A 13 0.32 4.00 -8.04
CA GLN A 13 0.22 3.65 -6.62
C GLN A 13 0.29 2.13 -6.40
N ARG A 14 -0.41 1.35 -7.23
CA ARG A 14 -0.41 -0.12 -7.13
C ARG A 14 0.99 -0.70 -7.35
N THR A 15 1.70 -0.25 -8.36
CA THR A 15 3.04 -0.76 -8.71
C THR A 15 4.15 -0.17 -7.84
N GLY A 16 3.91 0.98 -7.21
CA GLY A 16 4.81 1.57 -6.23
C GLY A 16 4.78 0.92 -4.84
N LEU A 17 3.81 0.04 -4.58
CA LEU A 17 3.72 -0.75 -3.35
C LEU A 17 4.30 -2.15 -3.58
N THR A 18 5.26 -2.53 -2.74
CA THR A 18 5.84 -3.89 -2.70
C THR A 18 5.61 -4.53 -1.34
N VAL A 19 5.14 -5.77 -1.33
CA VAL A 19 4.98 -6.57 -0.12
C VAL A 19 6.05 -7.67 -0.09
N LEU A 20 6.78 -7.75 1.02
CA LEU A 20 7.63 -8.90 1.35
C LEU A 20 6.76 -9.97 2.00
N LEU A 21 6.82 -11.19 1.47
CA LEU A 21 6.13 -12.35 2.00
C LEU A 21 7.08 -13.19 2.87
N GLU A 22 6.50 -14.04 3.73
CA GLU A 22 7.25 -14.91 4.64
C GLU A 22 8.17 -15.91 3.92
N ASN A 23 7.79 -16.33 2.71
CA ASN A 23 8.62 -17.20 1.87
C ASN A 23 9.82 -16.48 1.22
N GLY A 24 9.98 -15.17 1.46
CA GLY A 24 11.05 -14.34 0.93
C GLY A 24 10.71 -13.61 -0.38
N ASP A 25 9.56 -13.90 -0.99
CA ASP A 25 9.15 -13.28 -2.25
C ASP A 25 8.73 -11.82 -2.05
N ARG A 26 8.90 -11.05 -3.13
CA ARG A 26 8.42 -9.67 -3.22
C ARG A 26 7.37 -9.57 -4.30
N VAL A 27 6.19 -9.09 -3.93
CA VAL A 27 5.02 -9.01 -4.83
C VAL A 27 4.43 -7.61 -4.83
N GLN A 28 3.71 -7.28 -5.90
CA GLN A 28 2.87 -6.08 -5.98
C GLN A 28 1.41 -6.49 -5.79
N PRO A 29 0.56 -5.62 -5.20
CA PRO A 29 -0.88 -5.86 -5.13
C PRO A 29 -1.53 -6.02 -6.50
N ILE A 30 -2.59 -6.83 -6.55
CA ILE A 30 -3.44 -6.95 -7.74
C ILE A 30 -4.46 -5.81 -7.82
N SER A 31 -4.82 -5.20 -6.68
CA SER A 31 -5.68 -4.03 -6.61
C SER A 31 -5.42 -3.27 -5.32
N LEU A 32 -5.67 -1.96 -5.36
CA LEU A 32 -5.75 -1.11 -4.17
C LEU A 32 -7.19 -0.63 -4.00
N GLY A 33 -7.70 -0.70 -2.78
CA GLY A 33 -8.96 -0.12 -2.36
C GLY A 33 -8.73 1.00 -1.36
N ASP A 34 -9.72 1.88 -1.25
CA ASP A 34 -9.87 2.79 -0.13
C ASP A 34 -11.24 2.49 0.47
N ASP A 35 -11.27 2.17 1.76
CA ASP A 35 -12.47 1.76 2.48
C ASP A 35 -12.90 2.75 3.57
N ASP A 36 -12.20 3.88 3.77
CA ASP A 36 -12.56 4.89 4.76
C ASP A 36 -12.28 6.35 4.32
N PRO A 37 -12.80 7.36 5.04
CA PRO A 37 -12.53 8.76 4.73
C PRO A 37 -11.14 9.27 5.14
N ASP A 38 -10.36 8.45 5.84
CA ASP A 38 -9.16 8.84 6.60
C ASP A 38 -7.87 8.33 5.92
N ASN A 39 -7.92 8.10 4.60
CA ASN A 39 -6.78 7.73 3.75
C ASN A 39 -6.24 6.31 4.03
N HIS A 40 -7.10 5.38 4.43
CA HIS A 40 -6.73 3.97 4.58
C HIS A 40 -6.74 3.25 3.23
N VAL A 41 -5.64 2.54 2.93
CA VAL A 41 -5.48 1.82 1.66
C VAL A 41 -5.43 0.32 1.90
N VAL A 42 -6.38 -0.39 1.32
CA VAL A 42 -6.46 -1.85 1.35
C VAL A 42 -5.73 -2.43 0.13
N ALA A 43 -4.65 -3.17 0.35
CA ALA A 43 -3.90 -3.84 -0.71
C ALA A 43 -4.33 -5.32 -0.84
N CYS A 44 -4.88 -5.71 -1.99
CA CYS A 44 -5.25 -7.10 -2.25
C CYS A 44 -4.06 -7.86 -2.86
N LEU A 45 -3.73 -9.02 -2.30
CA LEU A 45 -2.70 -9.93 -2.79
C LEU A 45 -3.35 -11.21 -3.33
N ALA A 46 -2.78 -11.78 -4.39
CA ALA A 46 -3.18 -13.10 -4.91
C ALA A 46 -2.38 -14.25 -4.27
N GLU A 47 -1.70 -13.96 -3.16
CA GLU A 47 -0.67 -14.82 -2.56
C GLU A 47 -1.18 -15.50 -1.30
N THR A 48 -0.71 -16.72 -1.06
CA THR A 48 -1.08 -17.50 0.14
C THR A 48 -0.09 -17.34 1.29
N SER A 49 1.16 -16.92 1.00
CA SER A 49 2.15 -16.65 2.03
C SER A 49 1.81 -15.37 2.79
N ALA A 50 2.02 -15.38 4.11
CA ALA A 50 1.73 -14.22 4.95
C ALA A 50 2.62 -13.02 4.58
N ALA A 51 2.05 -11.82 4.62
CA ALA A 51 2.79 -10.58 4.46
C ALA A 51 3.64 -10.29 5.71
N VAL A 52 4.88 -9.89 5.51
CA VAL A 52 5.87 -9.57 6.57
C VAL A 52 6.15 -8.08 6.63
N SER A 53 6.27 -7.42 5.48
CA SER A 53 6.47 -5.97 5.45
C SER A 53 5.92 -5.36 4.18
N VAL A 54 5.51 -4.10 4.27
CA VAL A 54 5.06 -3.28 3.14
C VAL A 54 6.08 -2.17 2.90
N ASN A 55 6.51 -2.00 1.66
CA ASN A 55 7.29 -0.87 1.20
C ASN A 55 6.52 -0.08 0.15
N VAL A 56 6.61 1.23 0.23
CA VAL A 56 5.98 2.18 -0.69
C VAL A 56 7.05 3.18 -1.13
N ILE A 57 7.24 3.32 -2.43
CA ILE A 57 8.21 4.27 -2.98
C ILE A 57 7.74 5.72 -2.76
N SER A 58 8.70 6.64 -2.67
CA SER A 58 8.43 8.06 -2.48
C SER A 58 7.58 8.66 -3.60
N GLY A 59 6.76 9.67 -3.28
CA GLY A 59 6.16 10.53 -4.29
C GLY A 59 4.80 10.08 -4.83
N LEU A 60 4.25 8.95 -4.36
CA LEU A 60 3.00 8.38 -4.90
C LEU A 60 1.78 8.52 -3.98
N PHE A 61 2.03 8.59 -2.68
CA PHE A 61 1.01 8.78 -1.65
C PHE A 61 1.27 10.12 -0.98
N HIS A 62 0.21 10.81 -0.57
CA HIS A 62 0.27 12.16 -0.07
C HIS A 62 -0.45 12.26 1.26
N ASP A 63 -0.05 13.22 2.08
CA ASP A 63 -0.76 13.57 3.31
C ASP A 63 -2.00 14.46 3.00
N PRO A 64 -2.81 14.83 4.01
CA PRO A 64 -3.95 15.72 3.81
C PRO A 64 -3.62 17.13 3.29
N GLY A 65 -2.35 17.54 3.33
CA GLY A 65 -1.84 18.79 2.75
C GLY A 65 -1.41 18.66 1.29
N ASP A 66 -1.55 17.47 0.68
CA ASP A 66 -1.02 17.10 -0.64
C ASP A 66 0.53 17.04 -0.70
N ASP A 67 1.20 16.97 0.46
CA ASP A 67 2.64 16.77 0.50
C ASP A 67 2.98 15.31 0.25
N ALA A 68 3.88 15.06 -0.70
CA ALA A 68 4.21 13.70 -1.11
C ALA A 68 5.04 12.97 -0.05
N ASN A 69 4.60 11.76 0.29
CA ASN A 69 5.24 10.94 1.30
C ASN A 69 6.63 10.44 0.81
N PRO A 70 7.62 10.34 1.72
CA PRO A 70 8.91 9.73 1.41
C PRO A 70 8.77 8.21 1.23
N GLU A 71 9.83 7.57 0.72
CA GLU A 71 9.89 6.12 0.71
C GLU A 71 9.76 5.59 2.15
N THR A 72 8.82 4.66 2.33
CA THR A 72 8.45 4.16 3.65
C THR A 72 8.40 2.64 3.63
N SER A 73 8.89 2.01 4.69
CA SER A 73 8.81 0.56 4.89
C SER A 73 8.34 0.27 6.31
N VAL A 74 7.31 -0.58 6.44
CA VAL A 74 6.67 -0.91 7.73
C VAL A 74 6.52 -2.42 7.85
N GLN A 75 6.79 -2.95 9.04
CA GLN A 75 6.56 -4.36 9.35
C GLN A 75 5.07 -4.62 9.58
N VAL A 76 4.57 -5.71 9.02
CA VAL A 76 3.23 -6.20 9.30
C VAL A 76 3.26 -6.87 10.67
N VAL A 77 2.51 -6.31 11.61
CA VAL A 77 2.32 -6.92 12.93
C VAL A 77 1.05 -7.76 12.87
N PRO A 78 1.12 -9.08 13.12
CA PRO A 78 -0.08 -9.91 13.16
C PRO A 78 -1.04 -9.41 14.24
N SER A 79 -2.32 -9.27 13.91
CA SER A 79 -3.35 -9.11 14.93
C SER A 79 -3.44 -10.40 15.74
N LEU A 80 -3.18 -10.31 17.05
CA LEU A 80 -3.28 -11.41 18.02
C LEU A 80 -4.72 -11.88 18.22
#